data_AF-G3IDK8-F1
#
_entry.id   AF-G3IDK8-F1
#
_cell.length_a   1.000
_cell.length_b   1.000
_cell.length_c   1.000
_cell.angle_alpha   90.00
_cell.angle_beta   90.00
_cell.angle_gamma   90.00
#
_symmetry.space_group_name_H-M   'P 1'
#
loop_
_entity.id
_entity.type
_entity.pdbx_description
1 polymer ?
#
loop_
_entity_poly.entity_id
_entity_poly.type
_entity_poly.pdbx_seq_one_letter_code
_entity_poly.pdbx_strand_id
1 'polypeptide(L)'
;MPPDEYHSGVNNSVYTNVLVQNSLRFAAALAKDLGLPIPNQWLEVADRIKVPFDSEQNFHPEFDGYVRGEEVKQADVVLLGYPVPFPLRPDIRRKNLEIYEAVTSPQGPAMTWSMFAVGWMELKEPSRAQVLLSRSFINVTEPFKVWTENADGSGTVNFLTGMGGFLQTVLFGCTGFRITEAGMTFDPLCPDLVSRVSVSGISYLGNKFNFTFSKDSVTLEVTAHAEPWAPLLEAELWPSLARLPLTPGHKVSFPHSAGRIQKSSP
;
A
#
# COMPACT_ATOMS: atom_id res chain seq x y z
N MET A 1 -6.48 -18.35 -11.84
CA MET A 1 -5.14 -18.42 -11.22
C MET A 1 -4.93 -17.10 -10.50
N PRO A 2 -4.71 -17.14 -9.18
CA PRO A 2 -4.44 -15.94 -8.41
C PRO A 2 -2.95 -15.55 -8.54
N PRO A 3 -2.48 -14.45 -7.90
CA PRO A 3 -1.06 -14.13 -7.82
C PRO A 3 -0.18 -15.30 -7.40
N ASP A 4 -0.57 -16.10 -6.41
CA ASP A 4 0.19 -17.32 -6.14
C ASP A 4 0.01 -18.36 -7.27
N GLU A 5 1.07 -18.56 -8.04
CA GLU A 5 1.06 -19.50 -9.16
C GLU A 5 1.32 -20.96 -8.75
N TYR A 6 1.67 -21.22 -7.49
CA TYR A 6 1.78 -22.60 -7.00
C TYR A 6 0.40 -23.26 -6.85
N HIS A 7 -0.66 -22.46 -6.78
CA HIS A 7 -2.04 -22.92 -6.66
C HIS A 7 -2.89 -22.55 -7.88
N SER A 8 -3.07 -23.52 -8.79
CA SER A 8 -3.91 -23.35 -9.98
C SER A 8 -5.25 -24.09 -9.87
N GLY A 9 -6.27 -23.61 -10.59
CA GLY A 9 -7.60 -24.24 -10.57
C GLY A 9 -8.40 -24.07 -9.26
N VAL A 10 -7.97 -23.18 -8.37
CA VAL A 10 -8.63 -22.91 -7.10
C VAL A 10 -9.94 -22.13 -7.25
N ASN A 11 -10.85 -22.31 -6.29
CA ASN A 11 -12.10 -21.57 -6.20
C ASN A 11 -12.01 -20.46 -5.15
N ASN A 12 -12.68 -19.33 -5.40
CA ASN A 12 -12.78 -18.20 -4.46
C ASN A 12 -11.42 -17.70 -3.94
N SER A 13 -10.44 -17.48 -4.83
CA SER A 13 -9.22 -16.74 -4.43
C SER A 13 -9.60 -15.42 -3.78
N VAL A 14 -9.11 -15.17 -2.57
CA VAL A 14 -9.44 -13.98 -1.79
C VAL A 14 -9.01 -12.71 -2.51
N TYR A 15 -7.80 -12.70 -3.07
CA TYR A 15 -7.29 -11.60 -3.89
C TYR A 15 -8.20 -11.33 -5.10
N THR A 16 -8.51 -12.39 -5.85
CA THR A 16 -9.33 -12.27 -7.07
C THR A 16 -10.71 -11.73 -6.74
N ASN A 17 -11.36 -12.30 -5.73
CA ASN A 17 -12.72 -11.96 -5.35
C ASN A 17 -12.82 -10.53 -4.83
N VAL A 18 -11.88 -10.07 -4.01
CA VAL A 18 -11.83 -8.68 -3.54
C VAL A 18 -11.62 -7.71 -4.70
N LEU A 19 -10.77 -8.02 -5.67
CA LEU A 19 -10.61 -7.16 -6.86
C LEU A 19 -11.87 -7.07 -7.71
N VAL A 20 -12.61 -8.17 -7.86
CA VAL A 20 -13.89 -8.16 -8.57
C VAL A 20 -14.92 -7.32 -7.81
N GLN A 21 -15.01 -7.45 -6.48
CA GLN A 21 -15.88 -6.59 -5.66
C GLN A 21 -15.55 -5.11 -5.84
N ASN A 22 -14.27 -4.75 -5.75
CA ASN A 22 -13.81 -3.38 -5.91
C ASN A 22 -14.11 -2.84 -7.31
N SER A 23 -13.91 -3.65 -8.35
CA SER A 23 -14.17 -3.27 -9.75
C SER A 23 -15.65 -2.98 -10.00
N LEU A 24 -16.55 -3.83 -9.48
CA LEU A 24 -18.00 -3.65 -9.62
C LEU A 24 -18.49 -2.40 -8.87
N ARG A 25 -18.00 -2.18 -7.64
CA ARG A 25 -18.34 -0.98 -6.85
C ARG A 25 -17.80 0.29 -7.49
N PHE A 26 -16.57 0.25 -8.01
CA PHE A 26 -15.98 1.37 -8.74
C PHE A 26 -16.78 1.72 -9.99
N ALA A 27 -17.18 0.73 -10.79
CA ALA A 27 -18.00 0.95 -11.98
C ALA A 27 -19.35 1.61 -11.63
N ALA A 28 -19.99 1.17 -10.54
CA ALA A 28 -21.23 1.78 -10.06
C ALA A 28 -21.04 3.22 -9.55
N ALA A 29 -19.97 3.48 -8.80
CA ALA A 29 -19.63 4.83 -8.34
C ALA A 29 -19.36 5.78 -9.51
N LEU A 30 -18.57 5.34 -10.50
CA LEU A 30 -18.29 6.13 -11.69
C LEU A 30 -19.55 6.39 -12.54
N ALA A 31 -20.42 5.39 -12.71
CA ALA A 31 -21.68 5.57 -13.41
C ALA A 31 -22.57 6.62 -12.72
N LYS A 32 -22.60 6.62 -11.38
CA LYS A 32 -23.28 7.65 -10.59
C LYS A 32 -22.71 9.05 -10.88
N ASP A 33 -21.40 9.20 -10.85
CA ASP A 33 -20.72 10.49 -11.07
C ASP A 33 -20.95 11.04 -12.50
N LEU A 34 -21.08 10.13 -13.48
CA LEU A 34 -21.36 10.47 -14.87
C LEU A 34 -22.86 10.66 -15.18
N GLY A 35 -23.75 10.46 -14.19
CA GLY A 35 -25.20 10.53 -14.40
C GLY A 35 -25.75 9.41 -15.30
N LEU A 36 -25.06 8.27 -15.37
CA LEU A 36 -25.44 7.10 -16.15
C LEU A 36 -26.27 6.11 -15.32
N PRO A 37 -27.14 5.29 -15.95
CA PRO A 37 -27.87 4.25 -15.24
C PRO A 37 -26.91 3.22 -14.64
N ILE A 38 -27.17 2.82 -13.39
CA ILE A 38 -26.38 1.82 -12.66
C ILE A 38 -27.14 0.50 -12.70
N PRO A 39 -26.62 -0.56 -13.34
CA PRO A 39 -27.23 -1.88 -13.27
C PRO A 39 -27.19 -2.43 -11.83
N ASN A 40 -28.35 -2.67 -11.22
CA ASN A 40 -28.46 -3.21 -9.85
C ASN A 40 -27.66 -4.52 -9.66
N GLN A 41 -27.58 -5.33 -10.71
CA GLN A 41 -26.83 -6.59 -10.73
C GLN A 41 -25.36 -6.42 -10.34
N TRP A 42 -24.72 -5.29 -10.65
CA TRP A 42 -23.31 -5.06 -10.30
C TRP A 42 -23.11 -5.04 -8.79
N LEU A 43 -23.96 -4.29 -8.08
CA LEU A 43 -23.89 -4.18 -6.62
C LEU A 43 -24.36 -5.48 -5.95
N GLU A 44 -25.42 -6.10 -6.46
CA GLU A 44 -25.91 -7.39 -5.94
C GLU A 44 -24.85 -8.50 -6.05
N VAL A 45 -24.12 -8.57 -7.17
CA VAL A 45 -23.02 -9.52 -7.35
C VAL A 45 -21.86 -9.16 -6.43
N ALA A 46 -21.46 -7.88 -6.37
CA ALA A 46 -20.38 -7.44 -5.48
C ALA A 46 -20.65 -7.80 -4.02
N ASP A 47 -21.89 -7.63 -3.54
CA ASP A 47 -22.29 -7.95 -2.17
C ASP A 47 -22.32 -9.46 -1.87
N ARG A 48 -22.44 -10.31 -2.89
CA ARG A 48 -22.55 -11.77 -2.75
C ARG A 48 -21.27 -12.53 -3.05
N ILE A 49 -20.27 -11.88 -3.65
CA ILE A 49 -18.95 -12.50 -3.86
C ILE A 49 -18.36 -12.89 -2.50
N LYS A 50 -18.01 -14.16 -2.36
CA LYS A 50 -17.40 -14.69 -1.14
C LYS A 50 -15.98 -14.13 -0.99
N VAL A 51 -15.65 -13.63 0.19
CA VAL A 51 -14.26 -13.36 0.59
C VAL A 51 -13.92 -14.40 1.65
N PRO A 52 -13.07 -15.41 1.37
CA PRO A 52 -12.72 -16.43 2.35
C PRO A 52 -12.21 -15.80 3.64
N PHE A 53 -12.74 -16.24 4.77
CA PHE A 53 -12.32 -15.80 6.09
C PHE A 53 -12.51 -16.95 7.08
N ASP A 54 -11.46 -17.27 7.82
CA ASP A 54 -11.48 -18.24 8.91
C ASP A 54 -11.71 -17.47 10.22
N SER A 55 -12.92 -17.57 10.76
CA SER A 55 -13.29 -16.88 12.00
C SER A 55 -12.69 -17.52 13.26
N GLU A 56 -12.29 -18.79 13.21
CA GLU A 56 -11.68 -19.48 14.35
C GLU A 56 -10.22 -19.08 14.52
N GLN A 57 -9.50 -18.99 13.40
CA GLN A 57 -8.07 -18.62 13.37
C GLN A 57 -7.84 -17.13 13.07
N ASN A 58 -8.91 -16.39 12.74
CA ASN A 58 -8.94 -14.94 12.53
C ASN A 58 -8.00 -14.44 11.41
N PHE A 59 -8.02 -15.13 10.26
CA PHE A 59 -7.22 -14.79 9.08
C PHE A 59 -8.01 -15.03 7.79
N HIS A 60 -7.50 -14.54 6.66
CA HIS A 60 -8.07 -14.82 5.35
C HIS A 60 -7.31 -15.99 4.70
N PRO A 61 -7.95 -17.17 4.51
CA PRO A 61 -7.42 -18.21 3.65
C PRO A 61 -7.28 -17.69 2.22
N GLU A 62 -6.31 -18.21 1.47
CA GLU A 62 -6.00 -17.69 0.15
C GLU A 62 -7.08 -18.02 -0.88
N PHE A 63 -7.72 -19.18 -0.72
CA PHE A 63 -8.80 -19.69 -1.53
C PHE A 63 -9.61 -20.72 -0.74
N ASP A 64 -10.72 -21.19 -1.31
CA ASP A 64 -11.53 -22.24 -0.68
C ASP A 64 -10.77 -23.57 -0.59
N GLY A 65 -10.65 -24.10 0.62
CA GLY A 65 -9.92 -25.35 0.88
C GLY A 65 -8.42 -25.18 1.09
N TYR A 66 -7.90 -23.94 1.14
CA TYR A 66 -6.51 -23.66 1.48
C TYR A 66 -6.09 -24.35 2.79
N VAL A 67 -4.98 -25.10 2.76
CA VAL A 67 -4.43 -25.76 3.94
C VAL A 67 -3.33 -24.89 4.52
N ARG A 68 -3.54 -24.40 5.75
CA ARG A 68 -2.57 -23.54 6.41
C ARG A 68 -1.22 -24.24 6.53
N GLY A 69 -0.17 -23.58 6.05
CA GLY A 69 1.19 -24.13 6.02
C GLY A 69 1.67 -24.49 4.62
N GLU A 70 0.77 -24.52 3.64
CA GLU A 70 1.13 -24.68 2.22
C GLU A 70 2.05 -23.54 1.77
N GLU A 71 3.12 -23.91 1.05
CA GLU A 71 4.08 -22.95 0.49
C GLU A 71 3.39 -22.11 -0.59
N VAL A 72 3.60 -20.80 -0.54
CA VAL A 72 3.06 -19.85 -1.53
C VAL A 72 4.20 -19.23 -2.33
N LYS A 73 4.04 -19.05 -3.64
CA LYS A 73 5.09 -18.51 -4.52
C LYS A 73 5.42 -17.05 -4.19
N GLN A 74 4.39 -16.23 -4.00
CA GLN A 74 4.49 -14.78 -3.89
C GLN A 74 3.34 -14.17 -3.09
N ALA A 75 3.38 -12.86 -2.87
CA ALA A 75 2.32 -12.15 -2.14
C ALA A 75 0.95 -12.30 -2.84
N ASP A 76 -0.03 -12.85 -2.11
CA ASP A 76 -1.43 -12.97 -2.54
C ASP A 76 -2.36 -12.28 -1.53
N VAL A 77 -2.66 -12.93 -0.40
CA VAL A 77 -3.46 -12.35 0.70
C VAL A 77 -2.84 -11.08 1.27
N VAL A 78 -1.50 -10.99 1.23
CA VAL A 78 -0.75 -9.82 1.69
C VAL A 78 -1.07 -8.57 0.86
N LEU A 79 -1.50 -8.74 -0.39
CA LEU A 79 -1.88 -7.64 -1.27
C LEU A 79 -3.19 -6.96 -0.83
N LEU A 80 -4.01 -7.62 0.00
CA LEU A 80 -5.26 -7.06 0.52
C LEU A 80 -5.07 -5.81 1.39
N GLY A 81 -3.96 -5.69 2.12
CA GLY A 81 -3.68 -4.45 2.87
C GLY A 81 -3.04 -3.36 2.01
N TYR A 82 -2.25 -3.77 1.02
CA TYR A 82 -1.65 -2.89 0.02
C TYR A 82 -1.15 -3.72 -1.17
N PRO A 83 -1.44 -3.33 -2.43
CA PRO A 83 -2.09 -2.08 -2.84
C PRO A 83 -3.62 -2.18 -3.00
N VAL A 84 -4.22 -3.34 -2.74
CA VAL A 84 -5.67 -3.52 -2.94
C VAL A 84 -6.43 -2.74 -1.86
N PRO A 85 -7.40 -1.88 -2.22
CA PRO A 85 -8.19 -1.17 -1.21
C PRO A 85 -9.19 -2.14 -0.58
N PHE A 86 -8.81 -2.74 0.55
CA PHE A 86 -9.67 -3.64 1.32
C PHE A 86 -9.51 -3.35 2.82
N PRO A 87 -10.60 -2.98 3.53
CA PRO A 87 -10.53 -2.69 4.95
C PRO A 87 -10.13 -3.94 5.76
N LEU A 88 -8.95 -3.90 6.37
CA LEU A 88 -8.49 -4.93 7.29
C LEU A 88 -8.37 -4.36 8.69
N ARG A 89 -8.88 -5.09 9.67
CA ARG A 89 -8.56 -4.80 11.07
C ARG A 89 -7.06 -5.05 11.31
N PRO A 90 -6.38 -4.25 12.14
CA PRO A 90 -4.94 -4.41 12.40
C PRO A 90 -4.54 -5.80 12.88
N ASP A 91 -5.38 -6.47 13.68
CA ASP A 91 -5.12 -7.82 14.18
C ASP A 91 -5.21 -8.88 13.08
N ILE A 92 -6.19 -8.78 12.17
CA ILE A 92 -6.31 -9.67 10.99
C ILE A 92 -5.15 -9.38 10.02
N ARG A 93 -4.81 -8.11 9.79
CA ARG A 93 -3.67 -7.70 8.96
C ARG A 93 -2.37 -8.33 9.46
N ARG A 94 -2.13 -8.24 10.78
CA ARG A 94 -0.97 -8.87 11.44
C ARG A 94 -0.97 -10.38 11.26
N LYS A 95 -2.12 -11.02 11.50
CA LYS A 95 -2.25 -12.48 11.40
C LYS A 95 -1.98 -12.98 9.98
N ASN A 96 -2.53 -12.31 8.98
CA ASN A 96 -2.25 -12.61 7.57
C ASN A 96 -0.75 -12.47 7.28
N LEU A 97 -0.12 -11.35 7.68
CA LEU A 97 1.31 -11.16 7.42
C LEU A 97 2.16 -12.25 8.10
N GLU A 98 1.89 -12.59 9.36
CA GLU A 98 2.60 -13.67 10.08
C GLU A 98 2.45 -15.04 9.43
N ILE A 99 1.23 -15.40 9.02
CA ILE A 99 0.97 -16.70 8.38
C ILE A 99 1.68 -16.79 7.04
N TYR A 100 1.48 -15.79 6.18
CA TYR A 100 1.96 -15.85 4.80
C TYR A 100 3.45 -15.58 4.69
N GLU A 101 4.05 -14.77 5.56
CA GLU A 101 5.51 -14.54 5.57
C GLU A 101 6.26 -15.84 5.87
N ALA A 102 5.70 -16.69 6.75
CA ALA A 102 6.32 -17.94 7.16
C ALA A 102 6.31 -19.03 6.08
N VAL A 103 5.40 -18.94 5.10
CA VAL A 103 5.22 -19.95 4.05
C VAL A 103 5.52 -19.42 2.64
N THR A 104 5.80 -18.12 2.50
CA THR A 104 6.21 -17.55 1.23
C THR A 104 7.58 -18.06 0.84
N SER A 105 7.65 -18.67 -0.34
CA SER A 105 8.85 -19.29 -0.88
C SER A 105 10.01 -18.29 -0.89
N PRO A 106 11.18 -18.67 -0.36
CA PRO A 106 12.31 -17.76 -0.34
C PRO A 106 12.86 -17.46 -1.74
N GLN A 107 12.53 -18.29 -2.73
CA GLN A 107 12.81 -18.12 -4.15
C GLN A 107 11.72 -17.34 -4.90
N GLY A 108 10.70 -16.84 -4.20
CA GLY A 108 9.68 -15.96 -4.79
C GLY A 108 10.29 -14.69 -5.40
N PRO A 109 9.62 -14.09 -6.39
CA PRO A 109 10.17 -12.96 -7.15
C PRO A 109 10.33 -11.69 -6.29
N ALA A 110 11.27 -10.83 -6.71
CA ALA A 110 11.75 -9.65 -5.99
C ALA A 110 10.67 -8.71 -5.40
N MET A 111 9.49 -8.63 -6.02
CA MET A 111 8.39 -7.75 -5.60
C MET A 111 7.70 -8.18 -4.31
N THR A 112 7.79 -9.45 -3.93
CA THR A 112 7.01 -10.04 -2.84
C THR A 112 7.32 -9.40 -1.49
N TRP A 113 8.61 -9.32 -1.14
CA TRP A 113 9.07 -8.86 0.18
C TRP A 113 8.78 -7.38 0.42
N SER A 114 8.67 -6.60 -0.66
CA SER A 114 8.23 -5.21 -0.60
C SER A 114 6.81 -5.06 -0.05
N MET A 115 5.88 -5.93 -0.45
CA MET A 115 4.48 -5.85 0.00
C MET A 115 4.33 -6.23 1.47
N PHE A 116 5.12 -7.19 1.95
CA PHE A 116 5.23 -7.48 3.37
C PHE A 116 5.86 -6.33 4.16
N ALA A 117 6.93 -5.72 3.64
CA ALA A 117 7.57 -4.57 4.28
C ALA A 117 6.59 -3.40 4.46
N VAL A 118 5.79 -3.08 3.44
CA VAL A 118 4.69 -2.11 3.54
C VAL A 118 3.71 -2.51 4.64
N GLY A 119 3.29 -3.78 4.68
CA GLY A 119 2.37 -4.28 5.71
C GLY A 119 2.90 -4.15 7.14
N TRP A 120 4.18 -4.46 7.37
CA TRP A 120 4.80 -4.29 8.68
C TRP A 120 4.97 -2.83 9.09
N MET A 121 5.25 -1.94 8.14
CA MET A 121 5.29 -0.50 8.42
C MET A 121 3.92 0.06 8.80
N GLU A 122 2.86 -0.40 8.12
CA GLU A 122 1.47 -0.05 8.44
C GLU A 122 1.08 -0.48 9.87
N LEU A 123 1.65 -1.57 10.36
CA LEU A 123 1.44 -2.07 11.73
C LEU A 123 2.45 -1.53 12.76
N LYS A 124 3.26 -0.54 12.39
CA LYS A 124 4.30 0.06 13.25
C LYS A 124 5.33 -0.93 13.78
N GLU A 125 5.75 -1.86 12.91
CA GLU A 125 6.80 -2.87 13.18
C GLU A 125 8.08 -2.56 12.37
N PRO A 126 8.86 -1.52 12.74
CA PRO A 126 10.00 -1.04 11.94
C PRO A 126 11.10 -2.07 11.77
N SER A 127 11.38 -2.91 12.78
CA SER A 127 12.42 -3.93 12.71
C SER A 127 12.08 -5.05 11.73
N ARG A 128 10.82 -5.51 11.71
CA ARG A 128 10.37 -6.51 10.73
C ARG A 128 10.39 -5.95 9.32
N ALA A 129 9.90 -4.72 9.15
CA ALA A 129 9.96 -4.02 7.87
C ALA A 129 11.41 -3.85 7.37
N GLN A 130 12.34 -3.52 8.27
CA GLN A 130 13.76 -3.36 7.93
C GLN A 130 14.38 -4.66 7.40
N VAL A 131 14.07 -5.81 8.01
CA VAL A 131 14.56 -7.11 7.53
C VAL A 131 14.13 -7.36 6.09
N LEU A 132 12.86 -7.09 5.77
CA LEU A 132 12.30 -7.33 4.43
C LEU A 132 12.74 -6.28 3.40
N LEU A 133 12.92 -5.03 3.83
CA LEU A 133 13.51 -3.98 3.00
C LEU A 133 14.96 -4.35 2.64
N SER A 134 15.77 -4.77 3.62
CA SER A 134 17.13 -5.26 3.39
C SER A 134 17.14 -6.47 2.45
N ARG A 135 16.18 -7.39 2.61
CA ARG A 135 16.03 -8.55 1.73
C ARG A 135 15.77 -8.16 0.29
N SER A 136 15.08 -7.06 0.02
CA SER A 136 14.81 -6.61 -1.35
C SER A 136 16.09 -6.27 -2.14
N PHE A 137 17.22 -6.01 -1.46
CA PHE A 137 18.51 -5.75 -2.10
C PHE A 137 19.24 -7.01 -2.57
N ILE A 138 18.82 -8.22 -2.18
CA ILE A 138 19.48 -9.46 -2.64
C ILE A 138 19.29 -9.70 -4.15
N ASN A 139 18.26 -9.08 -4.72
CA ASN A 139 17.95 -9.09 -6.14
C ASN A 139 18.79 -8.08 -6.94
N VAL A 140 19.71 -7.35 -6.28
CA VAL A 140 20.58 -6.34 -6.92
C VAL A 140 21.91 -6.97 -7.28
N THR A 141 22.20 -7.03 -8.58
CA THR A 141 23.42 -7.63 -9.11
C THR A 141 24.45 -6.57 -9.51
N GLU A 142 25.70 -6.76 -9.06
CA GLU A 142 26.87 -5.97 -9.44
C GLU A 142 27.28 -6.19 -10.92
N PRO A 143 28.06 -5.28 -11.53
CA PRO A 143 28.56 -4.01 -11.00
C PRO A 143 27.60 -2.82 -11.21
N PHE A 144 26.54 -3.04 -11.99
CA PHE A 144 25.64 -1.96 -12.43
C PHE A 144 24.40 -1.81 -11.57
N LYS A 145 24.30 -2.59 -10.47
CA LYS A 145 23.15 -2.61 -9.57
C LYS A 145 21.82 -2.89 -10.29
N VAL A 146 21.88 -3.76 -11.30
CA VAL A 146 20.69 -4.20 -12.04
C VAL A 146 19.85 -5.08 -11.13
N TRP A 147 18.52 -4.94 -11.23
CA TRP A 147 17.59 -5.81 -10.52
C TRP A 147 17.26 -7.05 -11.35
N THR A 148 17.33 -8.23 -10.74
CA THR A 148 16.90 -9.50 -11.30
C THR A 148 15.65 -10.03 -10.60
N GLU A 149 14.84 -10.78 -11.33
CA GLU A 149 13.62 -11.39 -10.81
C GLU A 149 13.91 -12.30 -9.60
N ASN A 150 14.92 -13.17 -9.75
CA ASN A 150 15.37 -14.10 -8.72
C ASN A 150 16.69 -13.62 -8.09
N ALA A 151 16.90 -13.99 -6.82
CA ALA A 151 18.07 -13.58 -6.04
C ALA A 151 19.39 -14.21 -6.52
N ASP A 152 19.32 -15.33 -7.25
CA ASP A 152 20.49 -16.01 -7.84
C ASP A 152 20.94 -15.38 -9.17
N GLY A 153 20.29 -14.30 -9.60
CA GLY A 153 20.55 -13.62 -10.86
C GLY A 153 19.82 -14.22 -12.07
N SER A 154 19.06 -15.30 -11.88
CA SER A 154 18.23 -15.89 -12.93
C SER A 154 16.91 -15.14 -13.14
N GLY A 155 16.15 -15.57 -14.15
CA GLY A 155 14.88 -14.95 -14.53
C GLY A 155 15.08 -13.65 -15.30
N THR A 156 14.09 -12.76 -15.20
CA THR A 156 14.10 -11.49 -15.92
C THR A 156 15.18 -10.55 -15.38
N VAL A 157 16.05 -10.04 -16.27
CA VAL A 157 17.02 -8.97 -15.97
C VAL A 157 16.37 -7.59 -16.16
N ASN A 158 16.85 -6.56 -15.46
CA ASN A 158 16.18 -5.25 -15.38
C ASN A 158 14.72 -5.39 -14.95
N PHE A 159 14.49 -6.20 -13.92
CA PHE A 159 13.16 -6.56 -13.44
C PHE A 159 12.45 -5.35 -12.81
N LEU A 160 11.79 -4.57 -13.66
CA LEU A 160 11.10 -3.33 -13.28
C LEU A 160 10.05 -3.54 -12.20
N THR A 161 9.39 -4.69 -12.17
CA THR A 161 8.38 -5.01 -11.16
C THR A 161 8.99 -5.08 -9.77
N GLY A 162 10.18 -5.67 -9.62
CA GLY A 162 10.93 -5.65 -8.37
C GLY A 162 11.32 -4.23 -7.97
N MET A 163 11.91 -3.47 -8.90
CA MET A 163 12.32 -2.07 -8.65
C MET A 163 11.12 -1.21 -8.22
N GLY A 164 9.97 -1.43 -8.86
CA GLY A 164 8.71 -0.78 -8.53
C GLY A 164 8.19 -1.18 -7.15
N GLY A 165 8.30 -2.44 -6.75
CA GLY A 165 7.97 -2.90 -5.39
C GLY A 165 8.82 -2.19 -4.33
N PHE A 166 10.14 -2.10 -4.56
CA PHE A 166 11.04 -1.38 -3.65
C PHE A 166 10.69 0.10 -3.55
N LEU A 167 10.47 0.76 -4.69
CA LEU A 167 10.06 2.16 -4.71
C LEU A 167 8.73 2.36 -3.98
N GLN A 168 7.76 1.46 -4.14
CA GLN A 168 6.50 1.51 -3.40
C GLN A 168 6.69 1.31 -1.89
N THR A 169 7.65 0.48 -1.47
CA THR A 169 8.00 0.33 -0.06
C THR A 169 8.47 1.65 0.54
N VAL A 170 9.35 2.37 -0.15
CA VAL A 170 9.82 3.69 0.28
C VAL A 170 8.70 4.74 0.22
N LEU A 171 7.95 4.78 -0.88
CA LEU A 171 6.97 5.84 -1.14
C LEU A 171 5.65 5.68 -0.39
N PHE A 172 5.14 4.46 -0.19
CA PHE A 172 3.84 4.19 0.41
C PHE A 172 3.91 3.41 1.72
N GLY A 173 5.02 2.69 1.94
CA GLY A 173 5.32 2.09 3.23
C GLY A 173 5.84 3.14 4.22
N CYS A 174 6.96 3.79 3.93
CA CYS A 174 7.56 4.73 4.87
C CYS A 174 6.71 5.98 5.10
N THR A 175 6.02 6.52 4.09
CA THR A 175 5.16 7.71 4.25
C THR A 175 3.78 7.38 4.83
N GLY A 176 3.33 6.12 4.69
CA GLY A 176 1.95 5.72 4.93
C GLY A 176 0.94 6.34 3.96
N PHE A 177 1.37 6.84 2.78
CA PHE A 177 0.45 7.49 1.86
C PHE A 177 -0.65 6.55 1.36
N ARG A 178 -1.91 6.99 1.47
CA ARG A 178 -3.06 6.38 0.79
C ARG A 178 -3.94 7.48 0.25
N ILE A 179 -4.39 7.33 -1.00
CA ILE A 179 -5.30 8.29 -1.64
C ILE A 179 -6.71 7.73 -1.54
N THR A 180 -7.61 8.52 -0.95
CA THR A 180 -9.01 8.18 -0.73
C THR A 180 -9.89 9.33 -1.22
N GLU A 181 -11.21 9.11 -1.30
CA GLU A 181 -12.17 10.19 -1.60
C GLU A 181 -12.10 11.35 -0.61
N ALA A 182 -11.77 11.08 0.66
CA ALA A 182 -11.64 12.09 1.71
C ALA A 182 -10.34 12.90 1.62
N GLY A 183 -9.34 12.39 0.90
CA GLY A 183 -8.03 13.02 0.74
C GLY A 183 -6.88 12.03 0.76
N MET A 184 -5.66 12.56 0.87
CA MET A 184 -4.45 11.75 0.94
C MET A 184 -3.97 11.63 2.39
N THR A 185 -4.13 10.45 2.98
CA THR A 185 -3.65 10.16 4.34
C THR A 185 -2.14 9.94 4.35
N PHE A 186 -1.49 10.19 5.48
CA PHE A 186 -0.10 9.85 5.75
C PHE A 186 0.01 9.30 7.17
N ASP A 187 0.91 8.35 7.36
CA ASP A 187 1.19 7.78 8.68
C ASP A 187 2.66 7.31 8.72
N PRO A 188 3.60 8.27 8.77
CA PRO A 188 5.00 8.01 8.51
C PRO A 188 5.60 7.00 9.50
N LEU A 189 6.58 6.24 8.99
CA LEU A 189 7.42 5.36 9.77
C LEU A 189 8.77 5.25 9.08
N CYS A 190 9.83 5.42 9.86
CA CYS A 190 11.18 5.07 9.42
C CYS A 190 11.51 3.63 9.85
N PRO A 191 11.94 2.75 8.93
CA PRO A 191 12.64 1.51 9.29
C PRO A 191 13.92 1.79 10.10
N ASP A 192 14.41 0.80 10.85
CA ASP A 192 15.49 1.00 11.84
C ASP A 192 16.79 1.62 11.28
N LEU A 193 17.12 1.36 10.00
CA LEU A 193 18.33 1.90 9.36
C LEU A 193 18.09 3.23 8.62
N VAL A 194 16.89 3.79 8.71
CA VAL A 194 16.50 5.02 8.02
C VAL A 194 16.26 6.11 9.06
N SER A 195 17.07 7.16 9.06
CA SER A 195 16.91 8.27 10.03
C SER A 195 15.94 9.36 9.54
N ARG A 196 15.80 9.50 8.21
CA ARG A 196 14.97 10.51 7.54
C ARG A 196 14.56 10.02 6.17
N VAL A 197 13.33 10.35 5.77
CA VAL A 197 12.84 10.18 4.40
C VAL A 197 12.40 11.54 3.86
N SER A 198 12.76 11.83 2.61
CA SER A 198 12.35 13.03 1.90
C SER A 198 11.79 12.64 0.53
N VAL A 199 10.52 12.93 0.30
CA VAL A 199 9.84 12.74 -0.99
C VAL A 199 9.53 14.11 -1.57
N SER A 200 10.09 14.41 -2.73
CA SER A 200 9.96 15.72 -3.37
C SER A 200 9.05 15.68 -4.59
N GLY A 201 8.34 16.78 -4.84
CA GLY A 201 7.55 16.94 -6.08
C GLY A 201 6.29 16.07 -6.14
N ILE A 202 5.70 15.71 -4.99
CA ILE A 202 4.43 14.99 -4.94
C ILE A 202 3.36 15.90 -5.56
N SER A 203 2.66 15.39 -6.57
CA SER A 203 1.62 16.13 -7.28
C SER A 203 0.24 15.67 -6.80
N TYR A 204 -0.56 16.60 -6.27
CA TYR A 204 -1.88 16.30 -5.71
C TYR A 204 -2.83 17.49 -5.90
N LEU A 205 -3.98 17.25 -6.53
CA LEU A 205 -5.01 18.28 -6.78
C LEU A 205 -4.43 19.59 -7.34
N GLY A 206 -3.55 19.52 -8.34
CA GLY A 206 -2.92 20.71 -8.95
C GLY A 206 -1.84 21.40 -8.11
N ASN A 207 -1.53 20.89 -6.91
CA ASN A 207 -0.42 21.35 -6.10
C ASN A 207 0.79 20.43 -6.27
N LYS A 208 1.99 20.97 -6.08
CA LYS A 208 3.22 20.20 -5.85
C LYS A 208 3.72 20.47 -4.45
N PHE A 209 4.12 19.43 -3.73
CA PHE A 209 4.70 19.60 -2.41
C PHE A 209 5.80 18.58 -2.11
N ASN A 210 6.66 18.95 -1.16
CA ASN A 210 7.66 18.06 -0.58
C ASN A 210 7.15 17.55 0.77
N PHE A 211 7.41 16.29 1.07
CA PHE A 211 7.09 15.64 2.35
C PHE A 211 8.37 15.06 2.93
N THR A 212 8.78 15.56 4.09
CA THR A 212 9.98 15.09 4.79
C THR A 212 9.61 14.69 6.21
N PHE A 213 10.15 13.60 6.71
CA PHE A 213 9.97 13.21 8.10
C PHE A 213 11.19 12.50 8.66
N SER A 214 11.33 12.60 9.98
CA SER A 214 12.27 11.86 10.82
C SER A 214 11.51 11.27 12.01
N LYS A 215 12.23 10.67 12.96
CA LYS A 215 11.63 10.19 14.21
C LYS A 215 10.87 11.27 14.99
N ASP A 216 11.31 12.52 14.91
CA ASP A 216 10.81 13.59 15.79
C ASP A 216 9.78 14.51 15.12
N SER A 217 9.80 14.63 13.79
CA SER A 217 9.02 15.65 13.08
C SER A 217 8.64 15.23 11.67
N VAL A 218 7.54 15.83 11.20
CA VAL A 218 7.11 15.83 9.79
C VAL A 218 7.13 17.26 9.30
N THR A 219 7.49 17.46 8.03
CA THR A 219 7.53 18.76 7.36
C THR A 219 6.91 18.66 5.97
N LEU A 220 5.99 19.57 5.71
CA LEU A 220 5.30 19.76 4.43
C LEU A 220 5.68 21.11 3.84
N GLU A 221 5.90 21.14 2.52
CA GLU A 221 6.22 22.37 1.78
C GLU A 221 5.51 22.36 0.44
N VAL A 222 4.53 23.23 0.23
CA VAL A 222 3.89 23.41 -1.08
C VAL A 222 4.82 24.23 -1.96
N THR A 223 5.41 23.60 -2.97
CA THR A 223 6.43 24.18 -3.85
C THR A 223 5.84 24.78 -5.13
N ALA A 224 4.65 24.33 -5.54
CA ALA A 224 3.92 24.94 -6.65
C ALA A 224 2.41 24.77 -6.47
N HIS A 225 1.67 25.73 -7.02
CA HIS A 225 0.21 25.76 -6.99
C HIS A 225 -0.30 26.17 -8.38
N ALA A 226 -1.18 25.37 -8.98
CA ALA A 226 -1.71 25.61 -10.32
C ALA A 226 -2.92 26.56 -10.28
N GLU A 227 -2.67 27.83 -10.57
CA GLU A 227 -3.73 28.84 -10.72
C GLU A 227 -4.52 28.67 -12.03
N PRO A 228 -5.82 29.01 -12.08
CA PRO A 228 -6.68 29.47 -10.98
C PRO A 228 -7.51 28.34 -10.32
N TRP A 229 -7.21 27.07 -10.60
CA TRP A 229 -8.13 25.95 -10.36
C TRP A 229 -7.69 25.00 -9.23
N ALA A 230 -6.42 25.02 -8.82
CA ALA A 230 -5.97 24.19 -7.72
C ALA A 230 -6.62 24.67 -6.41
N PRO A 231 -7.20 23.80 -5.58
CA PRO A 231 -7.63 24.17 -4.25
C PRO A 231 -6.42 24.44 -3.35
N LEU A 232 -6.59 25.33 -2.38
CA LEU A 232 -5.71 25.40 -1.22
C LEU A 232 -5.81 24.09 -0.43
N LEU A 233 -4.70 23.69 0.18
CA LEU A 233 -4.60 22.46 0.95
C LEU A 233 -4.40 22.76 2.43
N GLU A 234 -4.85 21.84 3.27
CA GLU A 234 -4.54 21.79 4.70
C GLU A 234 -4.12 20.38 5.10
N ALA A 235 -3.34 20.27 6.17
CA ALA A 235 -3.04 19.01 6.85
C ALA A 235 -3.87 18.92 8.14
N GLU A 236 -4.74 17.92 8.24
CA GLU A 236 -5.41 17.53 9.48
C GLU A 236 -4.57 16.46 10.20
N LEU A 237 -4.15 16.72 11.43
CA LEU A 237 -3.30 15.82 12.21
C LEU A 237 -4.11 14.90 13.11
N TRP A 238 -3.65 13.67 13.33
CA TRP A 238 -4.28 12.70 14.22
C TRP A 238 -3.35 12.31 15.38
N PRO A 239 -3.90 12.12 16.59
CA PRO A 239 -5.32 12.20 16.99
C PRO A 239 -5.78 13.61 17.38
N SER A 240 -4.91 14.64 17.29
CA SER A 240 -5.20 15.99 17.81
C SER A 240 -6.30 16.74 17.06
N LEU A 241 -6.61 16.34 15.82
CA LEU A 241 -7.52 17.02 14.88
C LEU A 241 -7.09 18.46 14.57
N ALA A 242 -5.83 18.82 14.86
CA ALA A 242 -5.28 20.12 14.51
C ALA A 242 -5.21 20.26 12.98
N ARG A 243 -5.66 21.40 12.47
CA ARG A 243 -5.63 21.72 11.03
C ARG A 243 -4.58 22.78 10.76
N LEU A 244 -3.65 22.46 9.87
CA LEU A 244 -2.54 23.31 9.50
C LEU A 244 -2.69 23.71 8.02
N PRO A 245 -2.87 25.01 7.70
CA PRO A 245 -2.94 25.45 6.32
C PRO A 245 -1.59 25.23 5.62
N LEU A 246 -1.62 24.70 4.39
CA LEU A 246 -0.43 24.46 3.56
C LEU A 246 -0.30 25.57 2.51
N THR A 247 0.15 26.74 2.96
CA THR A 247 0.32 27.91 2.09
C THR A 247 1.46 27.70 1.08
N PRO A 248 1.26 27.98 -0.22
CA PRO A 248 2.33 27.92 -1.20
C PRO A 248 3.58 28.72 -0.78
N GLY A 249 4.76 28.15 -1.00
CA GLY A 249 6.06 28.73 -0.65
C GLY A 249 6.43 28.67 0.83
N HIS A 250 5.59 28.10 1.69
CA HIS A 250 5.84 28.01 3.13
C HIS A 250 6.02 26.56 3.58
N LYS A 251 6.91 26.38 4.56
CA LYS A 251 7.13 25.11 5.25
C LYS A 251 6.27 25.05 6.50
N VAL A 252 5.62 23.92 6.72
CA VAL A 252 4.87 23.60 7.92
C VAL A 252 5.52 22.38 8.56
N SER A 253 6.03 22.55 9.78
CA SER A 253 6.64 21.47 10.56
C SER A 253 5.86 21.22 11.84
N PHE A 254 5.69 19.96 12.20
CA PHE A 254 4.95 19.53 13.38
C PHE A 254 5.58 18.25 13.97
N PRO A 255 5.32 17.93 15.26
CA PRO A 255 5.78 16.69 15.86
C PRO A 255 5.33 15.48 15.04
N HIS A 256 6.12 14.40 15.05
CA HIS A 256 5.81 13.18 14.31
C HIS A 256 4.39 12.70 14.61
N SER A 257 3.53 12.75 13.60
CA SER A 257 2.12 12.35 13.70
C SER A 257 1.60 11.84 12.35
N ALA A 258 0.55 11.04 12.41
CA ALA A 258 -0.28 10.70 11.27
C ALA A 258 -1.23 11.86 10.91
N GLY A 259 -1.81 11.81 9.73
CA GLY A 259 -2.80 12.80 9.33
C GLY A 259 -3.32 12.61 7.92
N ARG A 260 -4.00 13.65 7.41
CA ARG A 260 -4.54 13.70 6.06
C ARG A 260 -4.32 15.07 5.44
N ILE A 261 -3.87 15.08 4.19
CA ILE A 261 -3.81 16.25 3.34
C ILE A 261 -5.12 16.30 2.54
N GLN A 262 -5.86 17.40 2.70
CA GLN A 262 -7.19 17.59 2.13
C GLN A 262 -7.35 19.02 1.59
N LYS A 263 -8.43 19.26 0.84
CA LYS A 263 -8.81 20.61 0.44
C LYS A 263 -9.15 21.42 1.69
N SER A 264 -8.66 22.65 1.77
CA SER A 264 -9.08 23.58 2.83
C SER A 264 -10.58 23.80 2.75
N SER A 265 -11.24 23.84 3.92
CA SER A 265 -12.65 24.24 3.97
C SER A 265 -12.79 25.70 3.55
N PRO A 266 -13.89 26.09 2.87
CA PRO A 266 -14.18 27.50 2.56
C PRO A 266 -14.26 28.38 3.80
#